data_AF-A0A0F8TC72-F1
#
_entry.id   AF-A0A0F8TC72-F1
#
_cell.length_a   1.000
_cell.length_b   1.000
_cell.length_c   1.000
_cell.angle_alpha   90.00
_cell.angle_beta   90.00
_cell.angle_gamma   90.00
#
_symmetry.space_group_name_H-M   'P 1'
#
loop_
_entity.id
_entity.type
_entity.pdbx_description
1 polymer ?
#
loop_
_entity_poly.entity_id
_entity_poly.type
_entity_poly.pdbx_seq_one_letter_code
_entity_poly.pdbx_strand_id
1 'polypeptide(L)'
;MKALVIIDMTNDFVFEKYEHEGREYKGSLVAPLGRTIVDPIVELVKKVLRRGNTAVLRLPKDHYNAFTNPRLELELAELGIDEVFITGLVDEVCIYHNALVFLERGFRTNVVKGCTVPFNEEKGNEALGELNACGAKMVNTVPEDIEVILLLEDEHDENSEEIKSGTWPPHNMKGTPGALTVKPIRDALEVRN
;
A
#
# COMPACT_ATOMS: atom_id res chain seq x y z
N MET A 1 17.18 1.87 -8.57
CA MET A 1 16.13 0.93 -9.04
C MET A 1 14.77 1.55 -8.74
N LYS A 2 13.73 1.16 -9.48
CA LYS A 2 12.38 1.71 -9.27
C LYS A 2 11.46 0.68 -8.63
N ALA A 3 10.64 1.13 -7.68
CA ALA A 3 9.68 0.28 -6.98
C ALA A 3 8.24 0.75 -7.18
N LEU A 4 7.33 -0.19 -7.44
CA LEU A 4 5.90 -0.01 -7.26
C LEU A 4 5.57 -0.34 -5.80
N VAL A 5 5.04 0.63 -5.05
CA VAL A 5 4.67 0.49 -3.65
C VAL A 5 3.15 0.37 -3.57
N ILE A 6 2.66 -0.70 -2.96
CA ILE A 6 1.23 -0.96 -2.73
C ILE A 6 1.01 -0.94 -1.23
N ILE A 7 0.27 0.06 -0.75
CA ILE A 7 0.05 0.31 0.67
C ILE A 7 -1.34 -0.20 1.06
N ASP A 8 -1.42 -1.06 2.07
CA ASP A 8 -2.67 -1.38 2.78
C ASP A 8 -3.83 -1.87 1.88
N MET A 9 -3.53 -2.57 0.79
CA MET A 9 -4.55 -3.22 -0.04
C MET A 9 -4.96 -4.57 0.55
N THR A 10 -5.39 -4.57 1.81
CA THR A 10 -5.77 -5.75 2.58
C THR A 10 -7.30 -5.91 2.65
N ASN A 11 -7.78 -7.11 3.01
CA ASN A 11 -9.22 -7.39 3.04
C ASN A 11 -9.99 -6.51 4.03
N ASP A 12 -9.41 -6.23 5.20
CA ASP A 12 -10.09 -5.42 6.24
C ASP A 12 -10.31 -3.96 5.83
N PHE A 13 -9.53 -3.48 4.87
CA PHE A 13 -9.61 -2.12 4.36
C PHE A 13 -10.38 -2.02 3.03
N VAL A 14 -10.41 -3.07 2.23
CA VAL A 14 -10.99 -2.99 0.87
C VAL A 14 -12.44 -3.47 0.81
N PHE A 15 -12.83 -4.45 1.62
CA PHE A 15 -14.12 -5.12 1.46
C PHE A 15 -14.97 -5.10 2.73
N GLU A 16 -16.19 -4.57 2.62
CA GLU A 16 -17.21 -4.72 3.69
C GLU A 16 -17.45 -6.17 4.08
N LYS A 17 -17.40 -7.07 3.08
CA LYS A 17 -17.49 -8.51 3.24
C LYS A 17 -16.58 -9.21 2.24
N TYR A 18 -15.91 -10.26 2.69
CA TYR A 18 -15.04 -11.07 1.86
C TYR A 18 -15.10 -12.55 2.28
N GLU A 19 -14.77 -13.44 1.36
CA GLU A 19 -14.74 -14.88 1.59
C GLU A 19 -13.29 -15.36 1.73
N HIS A 20 -13.06 -16.26 2.69
CA HIS A 20 -11.80 -16.97 2.84
C HIS A 20 -12.06 -18.39 3.36
N GLU A 21 -11.54 -19.39 2.64
CA GLU A 21 -11.65 -20.82 2.99
C GLU A 21 -13.10 -21.30 3.27
N GLY A 22 -14.05 -20.82 2.48
CA GLY A 22 -15.47 -21.16 2.59
C GLY A 22 -16.22 -20.44 3.71
N ARG A 23 -15.61 -19.41 4.32
CA ARG A 23 -16.23 -18.60 5.39
C ARG A 23 -16.32 -17.14 4.99
N GLU A 24 -17.43 -16.49 5.33
CA GLU A 24 -17.62 -15.04 5.16
C GLU A 24 -17.06 -14.28 6.36
N TYR A 25 -16.31 -13.23 6.08
CA TYR A 25 -15.74 -12.28 7.03
C TYR A 25 -16.26 -10.87 6.71
N LYS A 26 -16.11 -9.95 7.68
CA LYS A 26 -16.42 -8.53 7.50
C LYS A 26 -15.13 -7.73 7.62
N GLY A 27 -14.96 -6.72 6.77
CA GLY A 27 -13.85 -5.79 6.90
C GLY A 27 -14.00 -4.90 8.13
N SER A 28 -12.89 -4.65 8.81
CA SER A 28 -12.86 -3.97 10.11
C SER A 28 -12.77 -2.44 10.01
N LEU A 29 -12.18 -1.91 8.93
CA LEU A 29 -11.94 -0.47 8.76
C LEU A 29 -11.96 -0.10 7.26
N VAL A 30 -13.08 -0.37 6.61
CA VAL A 30 -13.18 -0.34 5.15
C VAL A 30 -13.15 1.09 4.61
N ALA A 31 -12.22 1.35 3.69
CA ALA A 31 -12.19 2.56 2.89
C ALA A 31 -13.35 2.54 1.88
N PRO A 32 -14.29 3.51 1.90
CA PRO A 32 -15.50 3.48 1.10
C PRO A 32 -15.28 3.26 -0.40
N LEU A 33 -14.18 3.78 -0.93
CA LEU A 33 -13.82 3.66 -2.35
C LEU A 33 -12.70 2.65 -2.60
N GLY A 34 -12.21 1.93 -1.59
CA GLY A 34 -11.02 1.08 -1.71
C GLY A 34 -11.16 -0.02 -2.76
N ARG A 35 -12.37 -0.57 -2.92
CA ARG A 35 -12.66 -1.55 -3.98
C ARG A 35 -12.47 -0.99 -5.40
N THR A 36 -12.65 0.32 -5.60
CA THR A 36 -12.60 0.93 -6.94
C THR A 36 -11.19 0.97 -7.53
N ILE A 37 -10.15 0.87 -6.68
CA ILE A 37 -8.75 0.89 -7.10
C ILE A 37 -8.08 -0.48 -7.18
N VAL A 38 -8.81 -1.56 -6.85
CA VAL A 38 -8.29 -2.94 -6.95
C VAL A 38 -7.91 -3.28 -8.38
N ASP A 39 -8.83 -3.13 -9.34
CA ASP A 39 -8.57 -3.45 -10.75
C ASP A 39 -7.49 -2.54 -11.37
N PRO A 40 -7.50 -1.21 -11.15
CA PRO A 40 -6.37 -0.35 -11.53
C PRO A 40 -5.01 -0.84 -11.04
N ILE A 41 -4.90 -1.22 -9.75
CA ILE A 41 -3.64 -1.73 -9.19
C ILE A 41 -3.27 -3.09 -9.80
N VAL A 42 -4.24 -3.99 -10.02
CA VAL A 42 -4.00 -5.27 -10.71
C VAL A 42 -3.39 -5.04 -12.11
N GLU A 43 -3.87 -4.06 -12.87
CA GLU A 43 -3.32 -3.75 -14.19
C GLU A 43 -1.91 -3.17 -14.11
N LEU A 44 -1.58 -2.40 -13.08
CA LEU A 44 -0.20 -1.96 -12.82
C LEU A 44 0.71 -3.15 -12.47
N VAL A 45 0.26 -4.06 -11.60
CA VAL A 45 1.00 -5.28 -11.23
C VAL A 45 1.31 -6.11 -12.48
N LYS A 46 0.30 -6.40 -13.32
CA LYS A 46 0.49 -7.11 -14.59
C LYS A 46 1.42 -6.37 -15.54
N LYS A 47 1.37 -5.03 -15.59
CA LYS A 47 2.28 -4.21 -16.39
C LYS A 47 3.73 -4.39 -15.94
N VAL A 48 3.99 -4.33 -14.64
CA VAL A 48 5.32 -4.49 -14.06
C VAL A 48 5.87 -5.90 -14.29
N LEU A 49 5.06 -6.93 -14.02
CA LEU A 49 5.51 -8.33 -14.09
C LEU A 49 5.80 -8.83 -15.51
N ARG A 50 5.33 -8.15 -16.56
CA ARG A 50 5.55 -8.53 -17.98
C ARG A 50 7.02 -8.66 -18.38
N ARG A 51 7.97 -8.09 -17.61
CA ARG A 51 9.42 -8.16 -17.91
C ARG A 51 10.14 -9.35 -17.27
N GLY A 52 9.46 -10.16 -16.47
CA GLY A 52 9.97 -11.43 -15.93
C GLY A 52 11.02 -11.33 -14.81
N ASN A 53 11.61 -10.15 -14.56
CA ASN A 53 12.62 -9.95 -13.52
C ASN A 53 12.20 -8.88 -12.50
N THR A 54 11.11 -9.14 -11.79
CA THR A 54 10.60 -8.26 -10.73
C THR A 54 10.61 -9.01 -9.40
N ALA A 55 11.28 -8.46 -8.40
CA ALA A 55 11.20 -8.95 -7.03
C ALA A 55 9.89 -8.48 -6.38
N VAL A 56 9.28 -9.33 -5.54
CA VAL A 56 8.09 -8.97 -4.76
C VAL A 56 8.46 -9.11 -3.30
N LEU A 57 8.32 -8.03 -2.53
CA LEU A 57 8.62 -7.98 -1.11
C LEU A 57 7.37 -7.57 -0.35
N ARG A 58 7.07 -8.29 0.74
CA ARG A 58 6.04 -7.90 1.70
C ARG A 58 6.72 -7.52 3.00
N LEU A 59 6.49 -6.29 3.45
CA LEU A 59 6.97 -5.78 4.72
C LEU A 59 5.76 -5.34 5.54
N PRO A 60 5.44 -6.08 6.62
CA PRO A 60 4.35 -5.68 7.50
C PRO A 60 4.71 -4.41 8.26
N LYS A 61 3.70 -3.62 8.58
CA LYS A 61 3.78 -2.47 9.48
C LYS A 61 2.65 -2.58 10.52
N ASP A 62 2.89 -2.05 11.71
CA ASP A 62 1.94 -1.96 12.82
C ASP A 62 1.59 -0.49 13.14
N HIS A 63 1.92 0.38 12.19
CA HIS A 63 1.72 1.81 12.24
C HIS A 63 1.52 2.33 10.81
N TYR A 64 0.81 3.44 10.64
CA TYR A 64 0.64 4.08 9.33
C TYR A 64 1.96 4.42 8.62
N ASN A 65 3.06 4.61 9.36
CA ASN A 65 4.40 4.86 8.81
C ASN A 65 5.16 3.53 8.68
N ALA A 66 5.37 3.04 7.46
CA ALA A 66 6.04 1.77 7.22
C ALA A 66 7.52 1.76 7.64
N PHE A 67 8.15 2.94 7.79
CA PHE A 67 9.54 3.05 8.25
C PHE A 67 9.71 2.79 9.75
N THR A 68 8.63 2.52 10.51
CA THR A 68 8.74 1.93 11.86
C THR A 68 9.31 0.51 11.79
N ASN A 69 9.17 -0.18 10.65
CA ASN A 69 9.84 -1.44 10.38
C ASN A 69 11.26 -1.16 9.82
N PRO A 70 12.34 -1.39 10.60
CA PRO A 70 13.70 -1.06 10.18
C PRO A 70 14.17 -1.89 8.97
N ARG A 71 13.51 -3.01 8.67
CA ARG A 71 13.81 -3.82 7.49
C ARG A 71 13.51 -3.07 6.19
N LEU A 72 12.56 -2.14 6.19
CA LEU A 72 12.22 -1.34 5.00
C LEU A 72 13.44 -0.55 4.50
N GLU A 73 14.10 0.18 5.39
CA GLU A 73 15.29 0.97 5.04
C GLU A 73 16.41 0.09 4.49
N LEU A 74 16.64 -1.08 5.11
CA LEU A 74 17.67 -2.02 4.70
C LEU A 74 17.41 -2.57 3.30
N GLU A 75 16.20 -3.04 3.03
CA GLU A 75 15.82 -3.61 1.73
C GLU A 75 15.88 -2.56 0.62
N LEU A 76 15.41 -1.33 0.89
CA LEU A 76 15.50 -0.22 -0.06
C LEU A 76 16.96 0.11 -0.41
N ALA A 77 17.85 0.12 0.59
CA ALA A 77 19.27 0.39 0.40
C ALA A 77 20.01 -0.75 -0.33
N GLU A 78 19.77 -2.01 0.06
CA GLU A 78 20.39 -3.19 -0.54
C GLU A 78 19.99 -3.36 -2.02
N LEU A 79 18.74 -3.04 -2.35
CA LEU A 79 18.24 -3.04 -3.73
C LEU A 79 18.56 -1.74 -4.47
N GLY A 80 19.21 -0.77 -3.83
CA GLY A 80 19.51 0.53 -4.45
C GLY A 80 18.27 1.22 -5.03
N ILE A 81 17.11 1.10 -4.37
CA ILE A 81 15.88 1.77 -4.77
C ILE A 81 16.04 3.26 -4.49
N ASP A 82 15.73 4.11 -5.46
CA ASP A 82 15.86 5.57 -5.36
C ASP A 82 14.62 6.31 -5.90
N GLU A 83 13.64 5.56 -6.40
CA GLU A 83 12.39 6.09 -6.94
C GLU A 83 11.23 5.14 -6.69
N VAL A 84 10.12 5.69 -6.20
CA VAL A 84 8.93 4.95 -5.78
C VAL A 84 7.68 5.46 -6.48
N PHE A 85 6.77 4.53 -6.75
CA PHE A 85 5.44 4.78 -7.31
C PHE A 85 4.40 4.23 -6.34
N ILE A 86 3.75 5.13 -5.60
CA ILE A 86 2.88 4.82 -4.48
C ILE A 86 1.44 4.64 -4.98
N THR A 87 0.82 3.57 -4.50
CA THR A 87 -0.58 3.17 -4.69
C THR A 87 -1.13 2.62 -3.38
N GLY A 88 -2.45 2.49 -3.28
CA GLY A 88 -3.11 1.84 -2.15
C GLY A 88 -3.97 2.78 -1.30
N LEU A 89 -4.08 2.49 -0.02
CA LEU A 89 -5.01 3.13 0.91
C LEU A 89 -4.27 3.78 2.09
N VAL A 90 -4.79 4.83 2.72
CA VAL A 90 -5.68 5.87 2.14
C VAL A 90 -4.91 7.18 1.98
N ASP A 91 -5.41 8.07 1.13
CA ASP A 91 -4.76 9.33 0.75
C ASP A 91 -4.27 10.14 1.95
N GLU A 92 -5.11 10.37 2.95
CA GLU A 92 -4.88 11.28 4.07
C GLU A 92 -4.19 10.65 5.29
N VAL A 93 -3.84 9.37 5.23
CA VAL A 93 -3.18 8.65 6.33
C VAL A 93 -1.92 7.94 5.83
N CYS A 94 -2.03 6.68 5.39
CA CYS A 94 -0.87 5.87 5.06
C CYS A 94 -0.20 6.34 3.76
N ILE A 95 -0.95 6.81 2.76
CA ILE A 95 -0.35 7.39 1.54
C ILE A 95 0.41 8.66 1.88
N TYR A 96 -0.22 9.61 2.58
CA TYR A 96 0.40 10.85 3.02
C TYR A 96 1.67 10.62 3.85
N HIS A 97 1.57 9.86 4.95
CA HIS A 97 2.71 9.67 5.85
C HIS A 97 3.86 8.91 5.19
N ASN A 98 3.60 7.84 4.42
CA ASN A 98 4.69 7.13 3.75
C ASN A 98 5.32 7.98 2.64
N ALA A 99 4.51 8.66 1.82
CA ALA A 99 5.04 9.50 0.74
C ALA A 99 5.91 10.64 1.27
N LEU A 100 5.51 11.28 2.38
CA LEU A 100 6.31 12.30 3.03
C LEU A 100 7.64 11.74 3.54
N VAL A 101 7.62 10.58 4.19
CA VAL A 101 8.83 9.94 4.74
C VAL A 101 9.79 9.46 3.63
N PHE A 102 9.26 9.01 2.47
CA PHE A 102 10.07 8.74 1.27
C PHE A 102 10.73 10.02 0.73
N LEU A 103 9.99 11.13 0.65
CA LEU A 103 10.55 12.43 0.22
C LEU A 103 11.66 12.91 1.17
N GLU A 104 11.43 12.82 2.48
CA GLU A 104 12.40 13.21 3.52
C GLU A 104 13.71 12.42 3.42
N ARG A 105 13.63 11.16 2.98
CA ARG A 105 14.78 10.28 2.73
C ARG A 105 15.41 10.45 1.34
N GLY A 106 14.91 11.40 0.55
CA GLY A 106 15.48 11.76 -0.75
C GLY A 106 15.03 10.88 -1.92
N PHE A 107 14.02 10.03 -1.75
CA PHE A 107 13.48 9.22 -2.85
C PHE A 107 12.69 10.10 -3.83
N ARG A 108 12.84 9.82 -5.12
CA ARG A 108 11.93 10.36 -6.14
C ARG A 108 10.56 9.74 -5.93
N THR A 109 9.62 10.51 -5.41
CA THR A 109 8.33 9.99 -4.95
C THR A 109 7.22 10.37 -5.93
N ASN A 110 6.50 9.37 -6.42
CA ASN A 110 5.39 9.54 -7.36
C ASN A 110 4.13 8.90 -6.78
N VAL A 111 3.00 9.60 -6.77
CA VAL A 111 1.69 9.04 -6.41
C VAL A 111 0.92 8.76 -7.70
N VAL A 112 0.45 7.52 -7.87
CA VAL A 112 -0.23 7.10 -9.10
C VAL A 112 -1.72 7.40 -9.00
N LYS A 113 -2.17 8.39 -9.78
CA LYS A 113 -3.56 8.83 -9.82
C LYS A 113 -4.51 7.69 -10.22
N GLY A 114 -5.66 7.62 -9.56
CA GLY A 114 -6.64 6.55 -9.77
C GLY A 114 -6.22 5.20 -9.18
N CYS A 115 -5.11 5.15 -8.43
CA CYS A 115 -4.67 3.98 -7.66
C CYS A 115 -4.51 4.32 -6.17
N THR A 116 -5.10 5.42 -5.72
CA THR A 116 -5.26 5.79 -4.31
C THR A 116 -6.65 6.37 -4.11
N VAL A 117 -7.20 6.25 -2.89
CA VAL A 117 -8.48 6.84 -2.51
C VAL A 117 -8.48 7.26 -1.03
N PRO A 118 -9.34 8.21 -0.64
CA PRO A 118 -9.42 8.68 0.73
C PRO A 118 -10.51 7.97 1.55
N PHE A 119 -10.46 8.11 2.88
CA PHE A 119 -11.68 7.93 3.69
C PHE A 119 -12.61 9.13 3.53
N ASN A 120 -12.03 10.33 3.55
CA ASN A 120 -12.71 11.61 3.40
C ASN A 120 -12.12 12.39 2.21
N GLU A 121 -12.96 12.69 1.22
CA GLU A 121 -12.53 13.33 -0.03
C GLU A 121 -11.82 14.68 0.17
N GLU A 122 -12.30 15.52 1.09
CA GLU A 122 -11.69 16.82 1.38
C GLU A 122 -10.28 16.65 1.95
N LYS A 123 -10.14 15.82 2.99
CA LYS A 123 -8.84 15.52 3.61
C LYS A 123 -7.87 14.84 2.65
N GLY A 124 -8.38 13.94 1.80
CA GLY A 124 -7.57 13.30 0.76
C GLY A 124 -7.01 14.31 -0.23
N ASN A 125 -7.84 15.23 -0.71
CA ASN A 125 -7.41 16.29 -1.63
C ASN A 125 -6.40 17.24 -0.99
N GLU A 126 -6.59 17.60 0.29
CA GLU A 126 -5.62 18.39 1.06
C GLU A 126 -4.27 17.66 1.17
N ALA A 127 -4.28 16.38 1.57
CA ALA A 127 -3.09 15.58 1.72
C ALA A 127 -2.31 15.42 0.41
N LEU A 128 -2.99 15.10 -0.70
CA LEU A 128 -2.35 15.00 -2.02
C LEU A 128 -1.82 16.35 -2.52
N GLY A 129 -2.54 17.45 -2.21
CA GLY A 129 -2.10 18.81 -2.51
C GLY A 129 -0.82 19.17 -1.78
N GLU A 130 -0.72 18.82 -0.50
CA GLU A 130 0.48 19.02 0.32
C GLU A 130 1.64 18.16 -0.17
N LEU A 131 1.44 16.86 -0.43
CA LEU A 131 2.48 15.99 -0.99
C LEU A 131 3.06 16.57 -2.29
N ASN A 132 2.20 17.08 -3.17
CA ASN A 132 2.62 17.71 -4.41
C ASN A 132 3.44 19.00 -4.15
N ALA A 133 3.06 19.81 -3.15
CA ALA A 133 3.83 20.97 -2.72
C ALA A 133 5.19 20.59 -2.10
N CYS A 134 5.27 19.46 -1.41
CA CYS A 134 6.49 18.89 -0.85
C CYS A 134 7.39 18.21 -1.90
N GLY A 135 6.93 18.06 -3.15
CA GLY A 135 7.73 17.57 -4.27
C GLY A 135 7.38 16.17 -4.78
N ALA A 136 6.34 15.51 -4.23
CA ALA A 136 5.81 14.30 -4.86
C ALA A 136 5.18 14.64 -6.21
N LYS A 137 5.29 13.73 -7.19
CA LYS A 137 4.66 13.91 -8.51
C LYS A 137 3.37 13.11 -8.62
N MET A 138 2.31 13.75 -9.10
CA MET A 138 1.05 13.07 -9.42
C MET A 138 1.10 12.50 -10.85
N VAL A 139 1.30 11.19 -10.97
CA VAL A 139 1.53 10.51 -12.28
C VAL A 139 0.31 9.68 -12.70
N ASN A 140 0.12 9.46 -14.00
CA ASN A 140 -1.00 8.65 -14.53
C ASN A 140 -0.65 7.15 -14.65
N THR A 141 0.63 6.78 -14.58
CA THR A 141 1.11 5.42 -14.79
C THR A 141 2.50 5.23 -14.19
N VAL A 142 2.94 3.97 -14.13
CA VAL A 142 4.30 3.58 -13.74
C VAL A 142 5.16 3.31 -14.97
N PRO A 143 6.49 3.51 -14.89
CA PRO A 143 7.40 3.18 -15.98
C PRO A 143 7.55 1.66 -16.15
N GLU A 144 8.08 1.24 -17.29
CA GLU A 144 8.26 -0.19 -17.60
C GLU A 144 9.47 -0.80 -16.91
N ASP A 145 10.39 -0.01 -16.36
CA ASP A 145 11.60 -0.46 -15.66
C ASP A 145 11.43 -0.51 -14.14
N ILE A 146 10.23 -0.87 -13.67
CA ILE A 146 10.01 -1.24 -12.27
C ILE A 146 10.58 -2.64 -12.05
N GLU A 147 11.47 -2.77 -11.08
CA GLU A 147 12.18 -4.01 -10.77
C GLU A 147 11.75 -4.61 -9.42
N VAL A 148 11.03 -3.83 -8.60
CA VAL A 148 10.54 -4.26 -7.30
C VAL A 148 9.07 -3.88 -7.12
N ILE A 149 8.26 -4.81 -6.63
CA ILE A 149 6.94 -4.53 -6.06
C ILE A 149 7.07 -4.68 -4.54
N LEU A 150 6.71 -3.63 -3.82
CA LEU A 150 6.78 -3.55 -2.38
C LEU A 150 5.38 -3.44 -1.80
N LEU A 151 4.95 -4.47 -1.08
CA LEU A 151 3.71 -4.47 -0.30
C LEU A 151 4.02 -3.96 1.11
N LEU A 152 3.47 -2.80 1.46
CA LEU A 152 3.55 -2.20 2.79
C LEU A 152 2.16 -2.30 3.42
N GLU A 153 1.96 -3.33 4.22
CA GLU A 153 0.62 -3.71 4.68
C GLU A 153 0.56 -3.78 6.19
N ASP A 154 -0.53 -3.26 6.74
CA ASP A 154 -0.84 -3.43 8.15
C ASP A 154 -0.91 -4.92 8.54
N GLU A 155 -0.27 -5.23 9.66
CA GLU A 155 -0.38 -6.49 10.36
C GLU A 155 -0.18 -6.25 11.86
N HIS A 156 -1.30 -6.20 12.58
CA HIS A 156 -1.33 -5.82 14.00
C HIS A 156 -1.43 -7.04 14.92
N ASP A 157 -0.82 -6.96 16.09
CA ASP A 157 -1.22 -7.76 17.25
C ASP A 157 -1.80 -6.88 18.37
N GLU A 158 -2.28 -7.52 19.44
CA GLU A 158 -2.91 -6.85 20.60
C GLU A 158 -1.99 -5.84 21.32
N ASN A 159 -0.68 -5.90 21.07
CA ASN A 159 0.31 -5.02 21.66
C ASN A 159 0.70 -3.82 20.77
N SER A 160 0.22 -3.78 19.52
CA SER A 160 0.45 -2.68 18.58
C SER A 160 -0.14 -1.38 19.15
N GLU A 161 0.60 -0.28 19.08
CA GLU A 161 0.19 0.99 19.70
C GLU A 161 -1.10 1.56 19.10
N GLU A 162 -1.32 1.37 17.80
CA GLU A 162 -2.56 1.78 17.12
C GLU A 162 -3.79 1.09 17.71
N ILE A 163 -3.65 -0.17 18.13
CA ILE A 163 -4.73 -0.95 18.75
C ILE A 163 -4.86 -0.63 20.24
N LYS A 164 -3.74 -0.54 20.98
CA LYS A 164 -3.73 -0.27 22.42
C LYS A 164 -4.24 1.11 22.78
N SER A 165 -3.93 2.12 21.96
CA SER A 165 -4.38 3.50 22.19
C SER A 165 -5.89 3.65 22.02
N GLY A 166 -6.56 2.70 21.34
CA GLY A 166 -7.97 2.79 20.99
C GLY A 166 -8.29 3.83 19.92
N THR A 167 -7.25 4.41 19.29
CA THR A 167 -7.39 5.36 18.19
C THR A 167 -8.04 4.68 16.98
N TRP A 168 -7.65 3.43 16.73
CA TRP A 168 -8.17 2.61 15.66
C TRP A 168 -8.84 1.35 16.22
N PRO A 169 -9.93 0.86 15.60
CA PRO A 169 -10.49 -0.44 15.98
C PRO A 169 -9.47 -1.55 15.66
N PRO A 170 -9.55 -2.73 16.29
CA PRO A 170 -8.80 -3.91 15.84
C PRO A 170 -9.04 -4.17 14.35
N HIS A 171 -7.97 -4.24 13.56
CA HIS A 171 -8.00 -4.41 12.11
C HIS A 171 -6.71 -5.06 11.64
N ASN A 172 -6.73 -5.74 10.49
CA ASN A 172 -5.56 -6.41 9.92
C ASN A 172 -4.79 -7.26 10.94
N MET A 173 -5.52 -7.96 11.80
CA MET A 173 -4.91 -8.70 12.89
C MET A 173 -4.06 -9.86 12.34
N LYS A 174 -2.86 -10.02 12.88
CA LYS A 174 -1.90 -11.04 12.47
C LYS A 174 -2.51 -12.44 12.49
N GLY A 175 -2.29 -13.18 11.41
CA GLY A 175 -2.83 -14.52 11.24
C GLY A 175 -4.33 -14.58 10.91
N THR A 176 -4.98 -13.43 10.71
CA THR A 176 -6.37 -13.38 10.23
C THR A 176 -6.43 -13.13 8.73
N PRO A 177 -7.50 -13.57 8.05
CA PRO A 177 -7.75 -13.25 6.65
C PRO A 177 -7.83 -11.74 6.36
N GLY A 178 -8.14 -10.92 7.37
CA GLY A 178 -8.22 -9.47 7.26
C GLY A 178 -6.91 -8.83 6.83
N ALA A 179 -5.78 -9.32 7.36
CA ALA A 179 -4.43 -8.84 7.07
C ALA A 179 -3.88 -9.27 5.70
N LEU A 180 -4.58 -10.14 4.98
CA LEU A 180 -4.09 -10.62 3.68
C LEU A 180 -4.33 -9.55 2.60
N THR A 181 -3.34 -9.36 1.74
CA THR A 181 -3.52 -8.67 0.44
C THR A 181 -4.77 -9.21 -0.26
N VAL A 182 -5.57 -8.31 -0.81
CA VAL A 182 -6.80 -8.70 -1.51
C VAL A 182 -6.52 -9.70 -2.62
N LYS A 183 -7.39 -10.70 -2.74
CA LYS A 183 -7.21 -11.85 -3.63
C LYS A 183 -6.84 -11.45 -5.08
N PRO A 184 -7.49 -10.45 -5.72
CA PRO A 184 -7.14 -10.10 -7.10
C PRO A 184 -5.69 -9.64 -7.28
N ILE A 185 -5.14 -8.88 -6.32
CA ILE A 185 -3.75 -8.42 -6.35
C ILE A 185 -2.82 -9.61 -6.06
N ARG A 186 -3.13 -10.45 -5.07
CA ARG A 186 -2.35 -11.65 -4.76
C ARG A 186 -2.28 -12.60 -5.96
N ASP A 187 -3.41 -12.90 -6.59
CA ASP A 187 -3.48 -13.74 -7.78
C ASP A 187 -2.60 -13.14 -8.90
N ALA A 188 -2.65 -11.83 -9.12
CA ALA A 188 -1.83 -11.15 -10.14
C ALA A 188 -0.32 -11.26 -9.86
N LEU A 189 0.10 -11.29 -8.59
CA LEU A 189 1.51 -11.47 -8.19
C LEU A 189 2.01 -12.91 -8.37
N GLU A 190 1.11 -13.89 -8.29
CA GLU A 190 1.43 -15.32 -8.44
C GLU A 190 1.54 -15.77 -9.92
N VAL A 191 0.85 -15.08 -10.84
CA VAL A 191 0.96 -15.35 -12.29
C VAL A 191 2.31 -14.83 -12.81
N ARG A 192 3.38 -15.61 -12.59
CA ARG A 192 4.66 -15.42 -13.28
C ARG A 192 4.59 -16.13 -14.62
N ASN A 193 4.53 -15.36 -15.71
CA ASN A 193 4.70 -15.87 -17.08
C ASN A 193 6.17 -16.22 -17.35
#